data_AF-A0A399XYX7-F1
#
_entry.id   AF-A0A399XYX7-F1
#
_cell.length_a   1.000
_cell.length_b   1.000
_cell.length_c   1.000
_cell.angle_alpha   90.00
_cell.angle_beta   90.00
_cell.angle_gamma   90.00
#
_symmetry.space_group_name_H-M   'P 1'
#
loop_
_entity.id
_entity.type
_entity.pdbx_description
1 polymer ?
#
loop_
_entity_poly.entity_id
_entity_poly.type
_entity_poly.pdbx_seq_one_letter_code
_entity_poly.pdbx_strand_id
1 'polypeptide(L)'
;MAEPRLLADNGGDPRPEGVVAEGRLIKGAGVDQISEPASPELVAAGLRAIGVEPTTRPRVLACLSGGSDSTFLTWALSEIGCEVIAFHLDHGLRPGSERDARGAEAIASELEIPIHSLTADIDIAAGSSPETAAREARYQIAEQIADETAADWIATGHTADDQIETFFINLARGAGLDGLAAIPPRRGRIVRPMLSVSRDAARQACSDRGLKFIDDPTNADTSILRNRIRHDLVPKLAEILGPGYRDAMLRQFAYLRGDAELLNALADAKLKKSMLLAGGLAVGIEVSALAGLNQALARRMVRRALALIGVETPPAGRFVEDAIRAAREGGSADLGGGFIARREGEYLVVRPSVLSVPEPTAGSIPGRIESPSLGIAVTGEIVDAPETWEDEPGTAWIAPGKAGNFTLRTPREGERFSPLGMKGSKPLADFLAEAGMLRTAREWAPVLASEGSGRSEVAWVIGRRVSSHFAVPIGAPEAIRLRVEPLVGE
;
A
#
# COMPACT_ATOMS: atom_id res chain seq x y z
N MET A 1 -11.03 -60.42 -17.02
CA MET A 1 -9.64 -60.59 -16.60
C MET A 1 -8.75 -59.78 -17.54
N ALA A 2 -8.26 -58.64 -17.06
CA ALA A 2 -7.07 -57.94 -17.54
C ALA A 2 -6.86 -56.76 -16.57
N GLU A 3 -5.93 -56.92 -15.63
CA GLU A 3 -5.40 -55.84 -14.81
C GLU A 3 -4.56 -54.87 -15.67
N PRO A 4 -4.56 -53.56 -15.39
CA PRO A 4 -3.54 -52.65 -15.92
C PRO A 4 -2.29 -52.69 -15.03
N ARG A 5 -1.15 -52.88 -15.69
CA ARG A 5 0.21 -52.88 -15.12
C ARG A 5 0.62 -51.49 -14.60
N LEU A 6 1.27 -51.51 -13.44
CA LEU A 6 2.17 -50.47 -12.94
C LEU A 6 3.48 -50.43 -13.75
N LEU A 7 3.96 -49.22 -14.03
CA LEU A 7 5.34 -48.84 -14.40
C LEU A 7 5.54 -47.47 -13.74
N ALA A 8 6.32 -47.28 -12.68
CA ALA A 8 7.75 -47.48 -12.45
C ALA A 8 8.34 -46.10 -12.11
N ASP A 9 8.81 -46.02 -10.87
CA ASP A 9 9.61 -44.99 -10.26
C ASP A 9 10.84 -44.62 -11.14
N ASN A 10 11.08 -43.34 -11.32
CA ASN A 10 12.34 -42.80 -11.82
C ASN A 10 12.71 -41.60 -10.94
N GLY A 11 13.48 -41.90 -9.90
CA GLY A 11 14.20 -40.91 -9.11
C GLY A 11 15.08 -40.03 -9.99
N GLY A 12 14.96 -38.73 -9.78
CA GLY A 12 15.78 -37.70 -10.40
C GLY A 12 15.54 -36.39 -9.67
N ASP A 13 16.37 -36.13 -8.67
CA ASP A 13 16.48 -34.87 -7.93
C ASP A 13 16.68 -33.68 -8.90
N PRO A 14 15.72 -32.76 -9.05
CA PRO A 14 15.97 -31.52 -9.76
C PRO A 14 16.61 -30.55 -8.77
N ARG A 15 17.94 -30.48 -8.83
CA ARG A 15 18.70 -29.33 -8.34
C ARG A 15 17.96 -28.06 -8.77
N PRO A 16 17.75 -27.06 -7.89
CA PRO A 16 17.09 -25.84 -8.29
C PRO A 16 17.98 -25.12 -9.29
N GLU A 17 17.58 -25.15 -10.57
CA GLU A 17 18.16 -24.29 -11.60
C GLU A 17 18.04 -22.85 -11.12
N GLY A 18 19.20 -22.20 -11.11
CA GLY A 18 19.36 -20.86 -10.57
C GLY A 18 18.44 -19.90 -11.29
N VAL A 19 17.55 -19.26 -10.50
CA VAL A 19 16.98 -17.97 -10.88
C VAL A 19 18.12 -16.96 -10.78
N VAL A 20 18.99 -16.96 -11.80
CA VAL A 20 19.81 -15.78 -12.10
C VAL A 20 18.82 -14.84 -12.76
N ALA A 21 18.19 -13.98 -11.95
CA ALA A 21 17.59 -12.78 -12.48
C ALA A 21 18.66 -12.11 -13.34
N GLU A 22 18.42 -11.95 -14.63
CA GLU A 22 19.26 -11.14 -15.50
C GLU A 22 19.32 -9.73 -14.89
N GLY A 23 20.33 -9.50 -14.07
CA GLY A 23 20.70 -8.19 -13.59
C GLY A 23 21.13 -7.40 -14.80
N ARG A 24 20.18 -6.74 -15.47
CA ARG A 24 20.53 -5.49 -16.14
C ARG A 24 21.17 -4.64 -15.05
N LEU A 25 22.48 -4.39 -15.19
CA LEU A 25 23.15 -3.30 -14.52
C LEU A 25 22.29 -2.07 -14.78
N ILE A 26 21.43 -1.71 -13.82
CA ILE A 26 20.85 -0.39 -13.76
C ILE A 26 22.09 0.48 -13.57
N LYS A 27 22.53 1.16 -14.64
CA LYS A 27 23.50 2.25 -14.52
C LYS A 27 23.00 3.09 -13.36
N GLY A 28 23.80 3.21 -12.30
CA GLY A 28 23.42 3.95 -11.10
C GLY A 28 22.74 5.23 -11.52
N ALA A 29 21.46 5.37 -11.19
CA ALA A 29 20.70 6.58 -11.46
C ALA A 29 21.53 7.75 -10.92
N GLY A 30 21.86 8.74 -11.76
CA GLY A 30 22.90 9.74 -11.50
C GLY A 30 22.85 10.37 -10.10
N VAL A 31 23.64 9.85 -9.16
CA VAL A 31 23.82 10.39 -7.80
C VAL A 31 25.10 11.21 -7.69
N ASP A 32 25.69 11.62 -8.83
CA ASP A 32 27.09 12.01 -8.79
C ASP A 32 27.35 13.46 -8.32
N GLN A 33 26.39 14.40 -8.32
CA GLN A 33 26.73 15.81 -8.01
C GLN A 33 25.57 16.62 -7.40
N ILE A 34 25.55 16.82 -6.07
CA ILE A 34 24.75 17.88 -5.40
C ILE A 34 25.34 19.27 -5.67
N SER A 35 26.62 19.30 -6.05
CA SER A 35 27.39 20.51 -6.34
C SER A 35 27.03 21.15 -7.69
N GLU A 36 26.19 20.52 -8.50
CA GLU A 36 25.65 21.13 -9.72
C GLU A 36 24.58 22.18 -9.38
N PRO A 37 24.54 23.31 -10.11
CA PRO A 37 23.45 24.28 -9.99
C PRO A 37 22.09 23.63 -10.25
N ALA A 38 21.07 24.01 -9.50
CA ALA A 38 19.73 23.49 -9.71
C ALA A 38 19.23 23.87 -11.12
N SER A 39 18.79 22.85 -11.88
CA SER A 39 18.34 23.02 -13.26
C SER A 39 17.11 22.14 -13.56
N PRO A 40 16.30 22.50 -14.58
CA PRO A 40 15.25 21.62 -15.09
C PRO A 40 15.78 20.24 -15.51
N GLU A 41 17.00 20.18 -16.05
CA GLU A 41 17.63 18.93 -16.46
C GLU A 41 17.87 17.96 -15.29
N LEU A 42 18.21 18.48 -14.11
CA LEU A 42 18.34 17.68 -12.88
C LEU A 42 16.99 17.14 -12.42
N VAL A 43 15.92 17.93 -12.52
CA VAL A 43 14.55 17.47 -12.23
C VAL A 43 14.14 16.38 -13.22
N ALA A 44 14.41 16.55 -14.51
CA ALA A 44 14.17 15.54 -15.53
C ALA A 44 14.99 14.26 -15.29
N ALA A 45 16.25 14.39 -14.84
CA ALA A 45 17.08 13.23 -14.47
C ALA A 45 16.50 12.48 -13.28
N GLY A 46 15.99 13.19 -12.27
CA GLY A 46 15.29 12.62 -11.12
C GLY A 46 14.03 11.86 -11.52
N LEU A 47 13.25 12.36 -12.49
CA LEU A 47 12.10 11.66 -13.05
C LEU A 47 12.51 10.40 -13.85
N ARG A 48 13.51 10.51 -14.73
CA ARG A 48 14.03 9.36 -15.50
C ARG A 48 14.54 8.24 -14.59
N ALA A 49 15.19 8.60 -13.48
CA ALA A 49 15.71 7.65 -12.49
C ALA A 49 14.63 6.75 -11.88
N ILE A 50 13.37 7.21 -11.84
CA ILE A 50 12.23 6.43 -11.33
C ILE A 50 11.34 5.87 -12.44
N GLY A 51 11.86 5.81 -13.67
CA GLY A 51 11.14 5.28 -14.83
C GLY A 51 10.01 6.18 -15.33
N VAL A 52 10.07 7.49 -15.03
CA VAL A 52 9.14 8.49 -15.58
C VAL A 52 9.85 9.18 -16.73
N GLU A 53 9.53 8.79 -17.96
CA GLU A 53 10.05 9.43 -19.17
C GLU A 53 9.10 10.55 -19.64
N PRO A 54 9.59 11.79 -19.83
CA PRO A 54 8.77 12.91 -20.31
C PRO A 54 8.31 12.81 -21.77
N THR A 55 8.45 11.65 -22.43
CA THR A 55 8.25 11.49 -23.89
C THR A 55 6.80 11.72 -24.32
N THR A 56 5.85 11.53 -23.41
CA THR A 56 4.45 11.98 -23.53
C THR A 56 4.28 13.11 -22.53
N ARG A 57 3.77 14.28 -22.93
CA ARG A 57 3.54 15.47 -22.11
C ARG A 57 2.76 15.10 -20.82
N PRO A 58 3.41 14.71 -19.71
CA PRO A 58 2.71 14.04 -18.63
C PRO A 58 2.03 15.10 -17.77
N ARG A 59 0.87 14.77 -17.22
CA ARG A 59 0.14 15.68 -16.35
C ARG A 59 0.61 15.48 -14.92
N VAL A 60 1.10 16.53 -14.29
CA VAL A 60 1.74 16.47 -12.97
C VAL A 60 1.08 17.45 -12.02
N LEU A 61 0.58 16.93 -10.90
CA LEU A 61 0.12 17.75 -9.79
C LEU A 61 1.32 18.14 -8.91
N ALA A 62 1.80 19.37 -9.01
CA ALA A 62 2.92 19.89 -8.23
C ALA A 62 2.43 20.46 -6.88
N CYS A 63 2.89 19.89 -5.76
CA CYS A 63 2.59 20.43 -4.44
C CYS A 63 3.38 21.74 -4.20
N LEU A 64 2.68 22.86 -4.30
CA LEU A 64 3.21 24.21 -4.16
C LEU A 64 2.93 24.77 -2.76
N SER A 65 3.90 24.67 -1.85
CA SER A 65 3.78 25.26 -0.51
C SER A 65 4.03 26.77 -0.51
N GLY A 66 4.60 27.32 -1.59
CA GLY A 66 5.01 28.72 -1.72
C GLY A 66 6.47 28.97 -1.34
N GLY A 67 7.17 27.97 -0.77
CA GLY A 67 8.61 28.05 -0.50
C GLY A 67 9.48 27.82 -1.73
N SER A 68 10.76 28.21 -1.65
CA SER A 68 11.73 28.16 -2.76
C SER A 68 11.78 26.82 -3.47
N ASP A 69 11.79 25.72 -2.73
CA ASP A 69 11.94 24.36 -3.27
C ASP A 69 10.72 23.96 -4.11
N SER A 70 9.51 24.28 -3.62
CA SER A 70 8.26 24.00 -4.32
C SER A 70 8.03 24.90 -5.53
N THR A 71 8.44 26.17 -5.45
CA THR A 71 8.43 27.10 -6.59
C THR A 71 9.36 26.62 -7.68
N PHE A 72 10.62 26.29 -7.32
CA PHE A 72 11.60 25.78 -8.27
C PHE A 72 11.12 24.49 -8.92
N LEU A 73 10.57 23.54 -8.15
CA LEU A 73 10.00 22.29 -8.69
C LEU A 73 8.93 22.59 -9.74
N THR A 74 7.97 23.45 -9.39
CA THR A 74 6.79 23.74 -10.22
C THR A 74 7.22 24.37 -11.54
N TRP A 75 8.13 25.35 -11.49
CA TRP A 75 8.74 25.95 -12.69
C TRP A 75 9.56 24.93 -13.49
N ALA A 76 10.44 24.16 -12.84
CA ALA A 76 11.30 23.20 -13.54
C ALA A 76 10.49 22.12 -14.27
N LEU A 77 9.36 21.68 -13.71
CA LEU A 77 8.45 20.74 -14.35
C LEU A 77 7.81 21.32 -15.62
N SER A 78 7.43 22.61 -15.62
CA SER A 78 6.85 23.23 -16.82
C SER A 78 7.89 23.40 -17.93
N GLU A 79 9.12 23.74 -17.58
CA GLU A 79 10.23 23.89 -18.53
C GLU A 79 10.60 22.58 -19.24
N ILE A 80 10.52 21.43 -18.54
CA ILE A 80 10.81 20.12 -19.14
C ILE A 80 9.62 19.53 -19.91
N GLY A 81 8.57 20.33 -20.12
CA GLY A 81 7.44 19.99 -20.96
C GLY A 81 6.31 19.25 -20.26
N CYS A 82 6.24 19.21 -18.93
CA CYS A 82 5.08 18.66 -18.23
C CYS A 82 3.87 19.58 -18.32
N GLU A 83 2.66 18.99 -18.34
CA GLU A 83 1.43 19.75 -18.09
C GLU A 83 1.25 19.85 -16.57
N VAL A 84 1.64 21.00 -16.01
CA VAL A 84 1.68 21.19 -14.56
C VAL A 84 0.37 21.78 -14.06
N ILE A 85 -0.14 21.21 -12.97
CA ILE A 85 -1.21 21.76 -12.16
C ILE A 85 -0.65 21.93 -10.75
N ALA A 86 -0.73 23.12 -10.18
CA ALA A 86 -0.28 23.37 -8.83
C ALA A 86 -1.35 22.97 -7.80
N PHE A 87 -0.91 22.51 -6.64
CA PHE A 87 -1.77 22.19 -5.50
C PHE A 87 -1.21 22.81 -4.22
N HIS A 88 -2.04 23.57 -3.52
CA HIS A 88 -1.78 24.11 -2.20
C HIS A 88 -2.87 23.68 -1.22
N LEU A 89 -2.46 23.32 -0.01
CA LEU A 89 -3.37 23.02 1.09
C LEU A 89 -2.98 23.86 2.31
N ASP A 90 -3.89 24.75 2.69
CA ASP A 90 -3.85 25.42 3.99
C ASP A 90 -4.50 24.51 5.05
N HIS A 91 -3.74 24.27 6.12
CA HIS A 91 -4.11 23.40 7.24
C HIS A 91 -4.81 24.16 8.37
N GLY A 92 -4.90 25.50 8.29
CA GLY A 92 -5.51 26.35 9.33
C GLY A 92 -4.78 26.35 10.68
N LEU A 93 -3.63 25.68 10.79
CA LEU A 93 -2.92 25.44 12.05
C LEU A 93 -2.25 26.69 12.65
N ARG A 94 -2.11 27.78 11.86
CA ARG A 94 -1.44 29.01 12.32
C ARG A 94 -2.18 30.27 11.91
N PRO A 95 -2.21 31.30 12.78
CA PRO A 95 -2.63 32.63 12.37
C PRO A 95 -1.77 33.13 11.20
N GLY A 96 -2.43 33.53 10.10
CA GLY A 96 -1.75 34.08 8.92
C GLY A 96 -1.42 33.07 7.81
N SER A 97 -1.84 31.81 7.93
CA SER A 97 -1.70 30.80 6.86
C SER A 97 -2.38 31.20 5.55
N GLU A 98 -3.44 32.01 5.63
CA GLU A 98 -4.09 32.62 4.46
C GLU A 98 -3.17 33.52 3.62
N ARG A 99 -2.07 34.00 4.21
CA ARG A 99 -1.04 34.73 3.46
C ARG A 99 -0.19 33.78 2.62
N ASP A 100 0.06 32.57 3.11
CA ASP A 100 0.81 31.54 2.39
C ASP A 100 0.00 31.02 1.21
N ALA A 101 -1.31 30.79 1.39
CA ALA A 101 -2.23 30.42 0.32
C ALA A 101 -2.26 31.47 -0.80
N ARG A 102 -2.46 32.75 -0.46
CA ARG A 102 -2.42 33.86 -1.44
C ARG A 102 -1.06 33.99 -2.12
N GLY A 103 0.02 33.72 -1.40
CA GLY A 103 1.35 33.76 -1.99
C GLY A 103 1.59 32.60 -2.96
N ALA A 104 1.12 31.39 -2.65
CA ALA A 104 1.16 30.24 -3.57
C ALA A 104 0.32 30.51 -4.83
N GLU A 105 -0.87 31.09 -4.70
CA GLU A 105 -1.70 31.52 -5.82
C GLU A 105 -1.01 32.57 -6.69
N ALA A 106 -0.36 33.57 -6.08
CA ALA A 106 0.40 34.58 -6.81
C ALA A 106 1.58 33.97 -7.58
N ILE A 107 2.29 33.00 -6.98
CA ILE A 107 3.39 32.28 -7.64
C ILE A 107 2.86 31.47 -8.83
N ALA A 108 1.78 30.72 -8.64
CA ALA A 108 1.18 29.95 -9.73
C ALA A 108 0.70 30.85 -10.88
N SER A 109 0.09 31.99 -10.56
CA SER A 109 -0.30 33.00 -11.55
C SER A 109 0.88 33.59 -12.32
N GLU A 110 2.01 33.83 -11.66
CA GLU A 110 3.24 34.35 -12.28
C GLU A 110 3.91 33.31 -13.19
N LEU A 111 3.75 32.02 -12.87
CA LEU A 111 4.22 30.90 -13.69
C LEU A 111 3.23 30.51 -14.79
N GLU A 112 2.07 31.16 -14.88
CA GLU A 112 0.97 30.80 -15.80
C GLU A 112 0.48 29.35 -15.63
N ILE A 113 0.47 28.85 -14.39
CA ILE A 113 0.09 27.47 -14.03
C ILE A 113 -1.24 27.48 -13.27
N PRO A 114 -2.23 26.64 -13.64
CA PRO A 114 -3.47 26.50 -12.87
C PRO A 114 -3.20 25.95 -11.47
N ILE A 115 -3.94 26.42 -10.46
CA ILE A 115 -3.76 26.01 -9.06
C ILE A 115 -5.08 25.59 -8.41
N HIS A 116 -5.03 24.48 -7.67
CA HIS A 116 -6.03 24.11 -6.68
C HIS A 116 -5.53 24.55 -5.30
N SER A 117 -6.18 25.54 -4.70
CA SER A 117 -5.88 26.08 -3.38
C SER A 117 -7.06 25.77 -2.46
N LEU A 118 -6.85 24.92 -1.46
CA LEU A 118 -7.89 24.46 -0.55
C LEU A 118 -7.52 24.77 0.90
N THR A 119 -8.55 24.90 1.74
CA THR A 119 -8.42 24.98 3.19
C THR A 119 -9.08 23.74 3.79
N ALA A 120 -8.37 23.04 4.69
CA ALA A 120 -8.92 21.90 5.41
C ALA A 120 -8.76 22.09 6.92
N ASP A 121 -9.86 21.92 7.65
CA ASP A 121 -9.84 21.75 9.09
C ASP A 121 -9.40 20.32 9.41
N ILE A 122 -8.19 20.18 9.94
CA ILE A 122 -7.63 18.86 10.24
C ILE A 122 -8.02 18.43 11.65
N ASP A 123 -8.82 17.38 11.73
CA ASP A 123 -9.09 16.69 12.99
C ASP A 123 -7.85 15.91 13.42
N ILE A 124 -7.25 16.33 14.54
CA ILE A 124 -6.04 15.73 15.07
C ILE A 124 -6.46 14.62 16.04
N ALA A 125 -6.43 13.38 15.56
CA ALA A 125 -6.69 12.21 16.39
C ALA A 125 -5.80 12.18 17.65
N ALA A 126 -6.36 11.71 18.76
CA ALA A 126 -5.68 11.69 20.06
C ALA A 126 -4.37 10.89 19.98
N GLY A 127 -3.23 11.57 20.21
CA GLY A 127 -1.89 10.96 20.19
C GLY A 127 -1.11 11.14 18.88
N SER A 128 -1.72 11.67 17.82
CA SER A 128 -1.01 12.05 16.59
C SER A 128 -0.35 13.42 16.72
N SER A 129 0.82 13.60 16.07
CA SER A 129 1.39 14.94 15.99
C SER A 129 0.61 15.77 14.95
N PRO A 130 0.36 17.06 15.19
CA PRO A 130 -0.30 17.94 14.23
C PRO A 130 0.37 17.89 12.83
N GLU A 131 1.70 17.80 12.78
CA GLU A 131 2.48 17.68 11.55
C GLU A 131 2.18 16.39 10.78
N THR A 132 1.97 15.26 11.49
CA THR A 132 1.68 13.97 10.86
C THR A 132 0.28 13.98 10.26
N ALA A 133 -0.72 14.43 11.03
CA ALA A 133 -2.10 14.53 10.56
C ALA A 133 -2.23 15.49 9.36
N ALA A 134 -1.56 16.64 9.42
CA ALA A 134 -1.50 17.58 8.29
C ALA A 134 -0.86 17.00 7.04
N ARG A 135 0.20 16.20 7.21
CA ARG A 135 0.87 15.53 6.09
C ARG A 135 0.00 14.45 5.46
N GLU A 136 -0.74 13.68 6.25
CA GLU A 136 -1.67 12.65 5.79
C GLU A 136 -2.84 13.27 5.03
N ALA A 137 -3.50 14.28 5.61
CA ALA A 137 -4.58 15.02 4.96
C ALA A 137 -4.13 15.63 3.62
N ARG A 138 -2.90 16.19 3.58
CA ARG A 138 -2.33 16.72 2.33
C ARG A 138 -2.23 15.69 1.23
N TYR A 139 -1.77 14.48 1.53
CA TYR A 139 -1.63 13.46 0.51
C TYR A 139 -2.97 12.87 0.07
N GLN A 140 -3.91 12.69 1.00
CA GLN A 140 -5.26 12.24 0.65
C GLN A 140 -5.95 13.21 -0.30
N ILE A 141 -5.92 14.51 0.01
CA ILE A 141 -6.50 15.55 -0.84
C ILE A 141 -5.74 15.67 -2.16
N ALA A 142 -4.41 15.53 -2.15
CA ALA A 142 -3.62 15.55 -3.38
C ALA A 142 -3.97 14.39 -4.32
N GLU A 143 -4.22 13.18 -3.80
CA GLU A 143 -4.66 12.03 -4.60
C GLU A 143 -6.05 12.28 -5.20
N GLN A 144 -6.99 12.83 -4.42
CA GLN A 144 -8.32 13.21 -4.94
C GLN A 144 -8.22 14.20 -6.10
N ILE A 145 -7.43 15.27 -5.96
CA ILE A 145 -7.23 16.26 -7.03
C ILE A 145 -6.51 15.64 -8.21
N ALA A 146 -5.55 14.74 -7.97
CA ALA A 146 -4.87 14.03 -9.05
C ALA A 146 -5.86 13.20 -9.87
N ASP A 147 -6.84 12.55 -9.24
CA ASP A 147 -7.92 11.84 -9.95
C ASP A 147 -8.84 12.79 -10.72
N GLU A 148 -9.32 13.87 -10.10
CA GLU A 148 -10.19 14.87 -10.74
C GLU A 148 -9.54 15.52 -11.97
N THR A 149 -8.24 15.77 -11.88
CA THR A 149 -7.46 16.43 -12.95
C THR A 149 -6.83 15.45 -13.93
N ALA A 150 -6.99 14.14 -13.70
CA ALA A 150 -6.31 13.08 -14.44
C ALA A 150 -4.77 13.27 -14.47
N ALA A 151 -4.18 13.67 -13.35
CA ALA A 151 -2.74 13.76 -13.20
C ALA A 151 -2.11 12.37 -13.06
N ASP A 152 -1.07 12.12 -13.84
CA ASP A 152 -0.30 10.88 -13.80
C ASP A 152 0.48 10.75 -12.48
N TRP A 153 0.99 11.88 -11.98
CA TRP A 153 1.90 11.94 -10.83
C TRP A 153 1.64 13.14 -9.93
N ILE A 154 1.98 12.98 -8.65
CA ILE A 154 1.99 14.05 -7.64
C ILE A 154 3.45 14.37 -7.30
N ALA A 155 3.95 15.54 -7.68
CA ALA A 155 5.34 15.93 -7.43
C ALA A 155 5.49 16.78 -6.16
N THR A 156 6.50 16.46 -5.34
CA THR A 156 6.80 17.22 -4.11
C THR A 156 8.24 17.72 -4.08
N GLY A 157 8.46 18.93 -3.57
CA GLY A 157 9.75 19.62 -3.55
C GLY A 157 10.73 19.14 -2.48
N HIS A 158 10.78 17.84 -2.19
CA HIS A 158 11.77 17.29 -1.25
C HIS A 158 13.17 17.32 -1.88
N THR A 159 14.15 17.76 -1.10
CA THR A 159 15.53 18.05 -1.52
C THR A 159 16.56 17.06 -0.96
N ALA A 160 17.82 17.22 -1.33
CA ALA A 160 18.95 16.51 -0.74
C ALA A 160 19.08 16.78 0.78
N ASP A 161 18.78 18.00 1.23
CA ASP A 161 18.78 18.34 2.65
C ASP A 161 17.69 17.57 3.41
N ASP A 162 16.50 17.40 2.82
CA ASP A 162 15.42 16.59 3.39
C ASP A 162 15.81 15.12 3.57
N GLN A 163 16.64 14.57 2.66
CA GLN A 163 17.19 13.22 2.78
C GLN A 163 18.07 13.09 4.02
N ILE A 164 19.01 14.03 4.20
CA ILE A 164 19.95 14.04 5.33
C ILE A 164 19.21 14.22 6.64
N GLU A 165 18.26 15.17 6.71
CA GLU A 165 17.40 15.38 7.88
C GLU A 165 16.63 14.10 8.24
N THR A 166 16.00 13.48 7.25
CA THR A 166 15.21 12.25 7.45
C THR A 166 16.08 11.07 7.88
N PHE A 167 17.29 10.95 7.34
CA PHE A 167 18.25 9.93 7.76
C PHE A 167 18.55 10.02 9.26
N PHE A 168 18.90 11.20 9.77
CA PHE A 168 19.22 11.36 11.19
C PHE A 168 18.01 11.13 12.10
N ILE A 169 16.82 11.56 11.69
CA ILE A 169 15.57 11.27 12.40
C ILE A 169 15.34 9.76 12.48
N ASN A 170 15.49 9.06 11.35
CA ASN A 170 15.28 7.61 11.27
C ASN A 170 16.36 6.82 12.02
N LEU A 171 17.60 7.29 11.99
CA LEU A 171 18.71 6.74 12.77
C LEU A 171 18.43 6.81 14.27
N ALA A 172 18.02 7.98 14.77
CA ALA A 172 17.66 8.16 16.18
C ALA A 172 16.46 7.30 16.61
N ARG A 173 15.55 6.99 15.67
CA ARG A 173 14.39 6.11 15.89
C ARG A 173 14.72 4.61 15.78
N GLY A 174 15.96 4.25 15.45
CA GLY A 174 16.37 2.86 15.28
C GLY A 174 15.73 2.19 14.06
N ALA A 175 15.56 2.94 12.97
CA ALA A 175 15.00 2.40 11.73
C ALA A 175 15.91 1.33 11.09
N GLY A 176 15.31 0.37 10.41
CA GLY A 176 16.03 -0.59 9.56
C GLY A 176 16.47 0.04 8.23
N LEU A 177 17.05 -0.78 7.34
CA LEU A 177 17.59 -0.33 6.05
C LEU A 177 16.58 0.52 5.24
N ASP A 178 15.30 0.15 5.23
CA ASP A 178 14.26 0.90 4.49
C ASP A 178 14.13 2.35 4.98
N GLY A 179 14.22 2.57 6.30
CA GLY A 179 14.16 3.91 6.87
C GLY A 179 15.50 4.64 6.79
N LEU A 180 16.62 3.92 6.88
CA LEU A 180 17.95 4.50 6.70
C LEU A 180 18.26 4.90 5.25
N ALA A 181 17.54 4.34 4.27
CA ALA A 181 17.53 4.81 2.89
C ALA A 181 16.81 6.17 2.68
N ALA A 182 16.45 6.82 3.79
CA ALA A 182 15.85 8.14 3.89
C ALA A 182 14.53 8.26 3.11
N ILE A 183 14.38 9.24 2.22
CA ILE A 183 13.10 9.48 1.53
C ILE A 183 13.09 8.70 0.20
N PRO A 184 12.10 7.83 -0.07
CA PRO A 184 12.02 7.14 -1.35
C PRO A 184 11.67 8.11 -2.49
N PRO A 185 12.27 7.96 -3.67
CA PRO A 185 12.05 8.87 -4.80
C PRO A 185 10.65 8.73 -5.40
N ARG A 186 10.01 7.58 -5.18
CA ARG A 186 8.62 7.32 -5.56
C ARG A 186 7.88 6.54 -4.48
N ARG A 187 6.61 6.88 -4.24
CA ARG A 187 5.66 6.12 -3.42
C ARG A 187 4.27 6.28 -4.04
N GLY A 188 3.71 5.21 -4.61
CA GLY A 188 2.45 5.33 -5.37
C GLY A 188 2.60 6.29 -6.54
N ARG A 189 1.69 7.27 -6.66
CA ARG A 189 1.75 8.38 -7.61
C ARG A 189 2.68 9.52 -7.16
N ILE A 190 3.11 9.53 -5.90
CA ILE A 190 3.95 10.60 -5.35
C ILE A 190 5.40 10.43 -5.81
N VAL A 191 5.93 11.44 -6.51
CA VAL A 191 7.30 11.52 -7.02
C VAL A 191 8.09 12.66 -6.38
N ARG A 192 9.41 12.47 -6.25
CA ARG A 192 10.35 13.41 -5.60
C ARG A 192 11.58 13.59 -6.48
N PRO A 193 11.49 14.37 -7.57
CA PRO A 193 12.58 14.49 -8.53
C PRO A 193 13.77 15.32 -8.01
N MET A 194 13.59 16.12 -6.96
CA MET A 194 14.60 17.04 -6.43
C MET A 194 15.52 16.43 -5.35
N LEU A 195 15.51 15.11 -5.13
CA LEU A 195 16.27 14.50 -4.02
C LEU A 195 17.80 14.60 -4.14
N SER A 196 18.32 14.97 -5.32
CA SER A 196 19.74 15.29 -5.55
C SER A 196 20.03 16.79 -5.53
N VAL A 197 19.00 17.65 -5.48
CA VAL A 197 19.12 19.11 -5.50
C VAL A 197 19.18 19.63 -4.06
N SER A 198 20.15 20.47 -3.74
CA SER A 198 20.21 21.13 -2.42
C SER A 198 19.22 22.29 -2.32
N ARG A 199 18.80 22.62 -1.10
CA ARG A 199 17.94 23.81 -0.88
C ARG A 199 18.60 25.10 -1.33
N ASP A 200 19.88 25.26 -1.04
CA ASP A 200 20.63 26.46 -1.43
C ASP A 200 20.67 26.60 -2.96
N ALA A 201 20.87 25.49 -3.68
CA ALA A 201 20.85 25.49 -5.14
C ALA A 201 19.45 25.83 -5.70
N ALA A 202 18.38 25.25 -5.13
CA ALA A 202 17.01 25.55 -5.55
C ALA A 202 16.66 27.03 -5.30
N ARG A 203 17.01 27.56 -4.12
CA ARG A 203 16.80 28.97 -3.76
C ARG A 203 17.60 29.92 -4.64
N GLN A 204 18.86 29.59 -4.92
CA GLN A 204 19.70 30.37 -5.83
C GLN A 204 19.11 30.37 -7.24
N ALA A 205 18.66 29.22 -7.75
CA ALA A 205 18.05 29.12 -9.06
C ALA A 205 16.74 29.93 -9.20
N CYS A 206 15.92 29.99 -8.14
CA CYS A 206 14.79 30.91 -8.06
C CYS A 206 15.24 32.37 -8.13
N SER A 207 16.26 32.75 -7.35
CA SER A 207 16.76 34.12 -7.28
C SER A 207 17.35 34.59 -8.62
N ASP A 208 18.16 33.75 -9.27
CA ASP A 208 18.77 34.04 -10.57
C ASP A 208 17.74 34.27 -11.68
N ARG A 209 16.55 33.67 -11.53
CA ARG A 209 15.44 33.75 -12.48
C ARG A 209 14.39 34.79 -12.08
N GLY A 210 14.54 35.43 -10.93
CA GLY A 210 13.54 36.35 -10.39
C GLY A 210 12.23 35.68 -9.97
N LEU A 211 12.24 34.36 -9.71
CA LEU A 211 11.05 33.65 -9.22
C LEU A 211 10.77 34.05 -7.77
N LYS A 212 9.52 34.47 -7.51
CA LYS A 212 9.07 34.81 -6.15
C LYS A 212 8.84 33.54 -5.33
N PHE A 213 9.19 33.61 -4.06
CA PHE A 213 8.87 32.58 -3.07
C PHE A 213 8.70 33.22 -1.69
N ILE A 214 8.09 32.49 -0.77
CA ILE A 214 7.78 32.90 0.59
C ILE A 214 8.76 32.23 1.55
N ASP A 215 9.27 32.99 2.52
CA ASP A 215 10.03 32.45 3.64
C ASP A 215 9.08 32.11 4.80
N ASP A 216 8.94 30.81 5.08
CA ASP A 216 8.13 30.34 6.21
C ASP A 216 8.86 30.60 7.55
N PRO A 217 8.32 31.42 8.46
CA PRO A 217 8.96 31.75 9.74
C PRO A 217 9.10 30.54 10.67
N THR A 218 8.27 29.51 10.53
CA THR A 218 8.38 28.28 11.34
C THR A 218 9.61 27.45 11.00
N ASN A 219 10.27 27.69 9.86
CA ASN A 219 11.55 27.07 9.55
C ASN A 219 12.66 27.45 10.54
N ALA A 220 12.49 28.55 11.29
CA ALA A 220 13.43 28.98 12.32
C ALA A 220 13.12 28.37 13.71
N ASP A 221 11.98 27.69 13.88
CA ASP A 221 11.57 27.14 15.18
C ASP A 221 12.38 25.88 15.54
N THR A 222 13.37 26.04 16.41
CA THR A 222 14.21 24.95 16.92
C THR A 222 13.54 24.11 18.01
N SER A 223 12.26 24.28 18.32
CA SER A 223 11.51 23.28 19.10
C SER A 223 11.25 22.01 18.27
N ILE A 224 11.18 22.16 16.95
CA ILE A 224 10.93 21.09 15.98
C ILE A 224 12.24 20.34 15.70
N LEU A 225 12.24 19.02 15.91
CA LEU A 225 13.45 18.18 15.76
C LEU A 225 14.11 18.32 14.38
N ARG A 226 13.30 18.39 13.31
CA ARG A 226 13.79 18.56 11.94
C ARG A 226 14.57 19.87 11.78
N ASN A 227 14.04 20.98 12.28
CA ASN A 227 14.70 22.29 12.25
C ASN A 227 15.98 22.30 13.09
N ARG A 228 15.99 21.66 14.26
CA ARG A 228 17.22 21.49 15.06
C ARG A 228 18.31 20.75 14.31
N ILE A 229 17.95 19.65 13.63
CA ILE A 229 18.93 18.91 12.81
C ILE A 229 19.50 19.81 11.72
N ARG A 230 18.65 20.57 11.04
CA ARG A 230 19.02 21.51 9.98
C ARG A 230 19.95 22.63 10.46
N HIS A 231 19.65 23.25 11.59
CA HIS A 231 20.37 24.44 12.07
C HIS A 231 21.56 24.12 12.98
N ASP A 232 21.52 23.01 13.72
CA ASP A 232 22.55 22.70 14.71
C ASP A 232 23.51 21.59 14.25
N LEU A 233 22.99 20.53 13.61
CA LEU A 233 23.76 19.32 13.29
C LEU A 233 24.36 19.38 11.89
N VAL A 234 23.55 19.67 10.87
CA VAL A 234 23.98 19.71 9.47
C VAL A 234 25.17 20.67 9.25
N PRO A 235 25.21 21.89 9.83
CA PRO A 235 26.34 22.80 9.66
C PRO A 235 27.62 22.25 10.30
N LYS A 236 27.51 21.62 11.48
CA LYS A 236 28.67 21.00 12.16
C LYS A 236 29.21 19.81 11.37
N LEU A 237 28.35 19.03 10.73
CA LEU A 237 28.78 17.96 9.84
C LEU A 237 29.55 18.52 8.64
N ALA A 238 29.06 19.60 8.03
CA ALA A 238 29.73 20.27 6.93
C ALA A 238 31.11 20.82 7.35
N GLU A 239 31.19 21.42 8.54
CA GLU A 239 32.44 21.92 9.13
C GLU A 239 33.47 20.80 9.35
N ILE A 240 33.04 19.68 9.93
CA ILE A 240 33.94 18.58 10.32
C ILE A 240 34.33 17.71 9.12
N LEU A 241 33.38 17.37 8.25
CA LEU A 241 33.55 16.38 7.18
C LEU A 241 33.94 17.01 5.83
N GLY A 242 33.79 18.33 5.69
CA GLY A 242 34.09 19.05 4.45
C GLY A 242 33.01 18.90 3.37
N PRO A 243 33.13 19.61 2.24
CA PRO A 243 32.04 19.84 1.29
C PRO A 243 31.48 18.56 0.61
N GLY A 244 32.29 17.52 0.44
CA GLY A 244 31.88 16.28 -0.24
C GLY A 244 30.99 15.33 0.58
N TYR A 245 30.71 15.63 1.85
CA TYR A 245 29.98 14.71 2.72
C TYR A 245 28.54 14.48 2.25
N ARG A 246 27.87 15.51 1.70
CA ARG A 246 26.49 15.40 1.23
C ARG A 246 26.39 14.41 0.07
N ASP A 247 27.29 14.52 -0.91
CA ASP A 247 27.35 13.62 -2.06
C ASP A 247 27.61 12.17 -1.61
N ALA A 248 28.53 12.00 -0.65
CA ALA A 248 28.81 10.69 -0.06
C ALA A 248 27.58 10.10 0.66
N MET A 249 26.81 10.90 1.39
CA MET A 249 25.58 10.46 2.05
C MET A 249 24.50 10.08 1.05
N LEU A 250 24.27 10.86 -0.01
CA LEU A 250 23.27 10.51 -1.03
C LEU A 250 23.62 9.21 -1.76
N ARG A 251 24.91 8.99 -2.10
CA ARG A 251 25.36 7.70 -2.64
C ARG A 251 25.11 6.57 -1.65
N GLN A 252 25.35 6.80 -0.36
CA GLN A 252 25.07 5.81 0.68
C GLN A 252 23.57 5.48 0.75
N PHE A 253 22.68 6.48 0.65
CA PHE A 253 21.23 6.25 0.63
C PHE A 253 20.81 5.42 -0.58
N ALA A 254 21.42 5.63 -1.74
CA ALA A 254 21.17 4.82 -2.94
C ALA A 254 21.60 3.35 -2.73
N TYR A 255 22.77 3.10 -2.13
CA TYR A 255 23.21 1.74 -1.79
C TYR A 255 22.27 1.05 -0.80
N LEU A 256 21.93 1.73 0.30
CA LEU A 256 21.00 1.22 1.29
C LEU A 256 19.62 0.88 0.69
N ARG A 257 19.18 1.70 -0.27
CA ARG A 257 17.92 1.47 -0.99
C ARG A 257 17.99 0.22 -1.87
N GLY A 258 19.03 0.07 -2.68
CA GLY A 258 19.21 -1.11 -3.53
C GLY A 258 19.26 -2.41 -2.71
N ASP A 259 19.98 -2.41 -1.59
CA ASP A 259 20.03 -3.54 -0.67
C ASP A 259 18.67 -3.83 -0.04
N ALA A 260 17.94 -2.79 0.39
CA ALA A 260 16.61 -2.93 0.95
C ALA A 260 15.60 -3.48 -0.07
N GLU A 261 15.62 -3.00 -1.31
CA GLU A 261 14.77 -3.45 -2.41
C GLU A 261 14.99 -4.94 -2.72
N LEU A 262 16.25 -5.38 -2.84
CA LEU A 262 16.58 -6.79 -3.03
C LEU A 262 16.05 -7.67 -1.89
N LEU A 263 16.32 -7.27 -0.65
CA LEU A 263 15.89 -8.04 0.52
C LEU A 263 14.36 -8.06 0.67
N ASN A 264 13.67 -6.98 0.30
CA ASN A 264 12.22 -6.93 0.26
C ASN A 264 11.65 -7.85 -0.82
N ALA A 265 12.24 -7.87 -2.03
CA ALA A 265 11.82 -8.77 -3.11
C ALA A 265 11.99 -10.24 -2.71
N LEU A 266 13.09 -10.59 -2.04
CA LEU A 266 13.30 -11.94 -1.51
C LEU A 266 12.26 -12.30 -0.44
N ALA A 267 11.94 -11.38 0.47
CA ALA A 267 10.91 -11.58 1.48
C ALA A 267 9.52 -11.75 0.87
N ASP A 268 9.16 -10.94 -0.13
CA ASP A 268 7.88 -11.01 -0.85
C ASP A 268 7.73 -12.31 -1.62
N ALA A 269 8.79 -12.76 -2.30
CA ALA A 269 8.78 -14.03 -3.03
C ALA A 269 8.58 -15.24 -2.10
N LYS A 270 9.10 -15.17 -0.86
CA LYS A 270 8.88 -16.19 0.17
C LYS A 270 7.47 -16.08 0.74
N LEU A 271 7.03 -14.89 1.13
CA LEU A 271 5.70 -14.63 1.67
C LEU A 271 4.61 -15.12 0.72
N LYS A 272 4.71 -14.83 -0.58
CA LYS A 272 3.75 -15.25 -1.61
C LYS A 272 3.53 -16.76 -1.66
N LYS A 273 4.55 -17.56 -1.34
CA LYS A 273 4.47 -19.02 -1.39
C LYS A 273 3.93 -19.65 -0.11
N SER A 274 3.92 -18.90 1.00
CA SER A 274 3.66 -19.43 2.33
C SER A 274 2.68 -18.56 3.13
N MET A 275 1.84 -17.78 2.43
CA MET A 275 0.83 -16.94 3.05
C MET A 275 -0.58 -17.47 2.81
N LEU A 276 -1.45 -17.24 3.79
CA LEU A 276 -2.90 -17.36 3.64
C LEU A 276 -3.53 -15.98 3.84
N LEU A 277 -4.29 -15.51 2.86
CA LEU A 277 -5.03 -14.26 2.95
C LEU A 277 -6.43 -14.51 3.56
N ALA A 278 -6.85 -13.63 4.45
CA ALA A 278 -8.17 -13.66 5.07
C ALA A 278 -8.91 -12.35 4.81
N GLY A 279 -9.54 -12.25 3.62
CA GLY A 279 -10.41 -11.12 3.26
C GLY A 279 -9.75 -9.74 3.33
N GLY A 280 -8.43 -9.64 3.10
CA GLY A 280 -7.68 -8.38 3.18
C GLY A 280 -7.43 -7.84 4.60
N LEU A 281 -8.05 -8.43 5.62
CA LEU A 281 -8.00 -7.93 7.01
C LEU A 281 -7.00 -8.69 7.88
N ALA A 282 -6.53 -9.87 7.44
CA ALA A 282 -5.46 -10.60 8.10
C ALA A 282 -4.61 -11.39 7.11
N VAL A 283 -3.34 -11.61 7.48
CA VAL A 283 -2.39 -12.43 6.74
C VAL A 283 -1.84 -13.50 7.67
N GLY A 284 -2.03 -14.77 7.31
CA GLY A 284 -1.36 -15.89 7.94
C GLY A 284 -0.04 -16.19 7.25
N ILE A 285 1.03 -16.33 8.02
CA ILE A 285 2.37 -16.71 7.53
C ILE A 285 2.68 -18.11 8.05
N GLU A 286 3.02 -19.07 7.19
CA GLU A 286 3.43 -20.40 7.64
C GLU A 286 4.67 -20.30 8.53
N VAL A 287 4.64 -20.94 9.70
CA VAL A 287 5.74 -20.83 10.66
C VAL A 287 6.96 -21.65 10.27
N SER A 288 6.77 -22.77 9.57
CA SER A 288 7.88 -23.52 8.97
C SER A 288 8.70 -22.62 8.03
N ALA A 289 8.02 -21.77 7.25
CA ALA A 289 8.64 -20.81 6.34
C ALA A 289 9.42 -19.74 7.10
N LEU A 290 8.88 -19.20 8.21
CA LEU A 290 9.62 -18.26 9.07
C LEU A 290 10.83 -18.92 9.76
N ALA A 291 10.68 -20.17 10.21
CA ALA A 291 11.75 -20.91 10.89
C ALA A 291 12.92 -21.25 9.96
N GLY A 292 12.65 -21.46 8.67
CA GLY A 292 13.66 -21.72 7.65
C GLY A 292 14.44 -20.48 7.18
N LEU A 293 14.11 -19.28 7.68
CA LEU A 293 14.76 -18.03 7.30
C LEU A 293 15.74 -17.53 8.36
N ASN A 294 16.77 -16.81 7.91
CA ASN A 294 17.57 -16.01 8.83
C ASN A 294 16.73 -14.85 9.41
N GLN A 295 17.18 -14.28 10.53
CA GLN A 295 16.45 -13.25 11.26
C GLN A 295 16.18 -11.98 10.43
N ALA A 296 17.05 -11.65 9.46
CA ALA A 296 16.84 -10.48 8.61
C ALA A 296 15.65 -10.68 7.67
N LEU A 297 15.59 -11.83 6.98
CA LEU A 297 14.48 -12.16 6.07
C LEU A 297 13.18 -12.43 6.83
N ALA A 298 13.23 -13.10 7.99
CA ALA A 298 12.03 -13.32 8.81
C ALA A 298 11.40 -12.00 9.27
N ARG A 299 12.22 -11.04 9.74
CA ARG A 299 11.73 -9.70 10.13
C ARG A 299 11.10 -8.97 8.94
N ARG A 300 11.72 -9.02 7.77
CA ARG A 300 11.16 -8.41 6.56
C ARG A 300 9.85 -9.08 6.15
N MET A 301 9.78 -10.40 6.16
CA MET A 301 8.58 -11.15 5.80
C MET A 301 7.37 -10.76 6.66
N VAL A 302 7.55 -10.61 7.97
CA VAL A 302 6.49 -10.13 8.88
C VAL A 302 6.09 -8.67 8.54
N ARG A 303 7.06 -7.78 8.30
CA ARG A 303 6.76 -6.38 7.91
C ARG A 303 6.00 -6.31 6.58
N ARG A 304 6.36 -7.15 5.61
CA ARG A 304 5.69 -7.23 4.31
C ARG A 304 4.26 -7.76 4.46
N ALA A 305 4.02 -8.74 5.33
CA ALA A 305 2.68 -9.20 5.65
C ALA A 305 1.80 -8.10 6.29
N LEU A 306 2.38 -7.25 7.15
CA LEU A 306 1.68 -6.10 7.71
C LEU A 306 1.34 -5.04 6.65
N ALA A 307 2.23 -4.80 5.70
CA ALA A 307 1.97 -3.87 4.60
C ALA A 307 0.77 -4.32 3.73
N LEU A 308 0.53 -5.63 3.60
CA LEU A 308 -0.62 -6.18 2.86
C LEU A 308 -1.99 -5.89 3.52
N ILE A 309 -2.01 -5.56 4.82
CA ILE A 309 -3.24 -5.21 5.55
C ILE A 309 -3.33 -3.71 5.86
N GLY A 310 -2.63 -2.88 5.06
CA GLY A 310 -2.74 -1.42 5.12
C GLY A 310 -1.83 -0.74 6.16
N VAL A 311 -0.88 -1.45 6.76
CA VAL A 311 0.06 -0.84 7.72
C VAL A 311 1.10 -0.01 6.95
N GLU A 312 0.92 1.31 6.89
CA GLU A 312 1.86 2.19 6.20
C GLU A 312 3.22 2.32 6.90
N THR A 313 3.19 2.40 8.23
CA THR A 313 4.41 2.51 9.05
C THR A 313 4.57 1.23 9.85
N PRO A 314 5.37 0.26 9.36
CA PRO A 314 5.53 -1.00 10.03
C PRO A 314 6.21 -0.80 11.39
N PRO A 315 5.85 -1.60 12.39
CA PRO A 315 6.19 -1.34 13.77
C PRO A 315 7.70 -1.41 14.05
N ALA A 316 8.14 -0.89 15.20
CA ALA A 316 9.55 -0.91 15.61
C ALA A 316 10.15 -2.34 15.59
N GLY A 317 11.47 -2.45 15.43
CA GLY A 317 12.19 -3.73 15.33
C GLY A 317 11.81 -4.76 16.41
N ARG A 318 11.73 -4.31 17.66
CA ARG A 318 11.34 -5.13 18.83
C ARG A 318 9.99 -5.85 18.65
N PHE A 319 8.98 -5.16 18.12
CA PHE A 319 7.63 -5.71 17.98
C PHE A 319 7.60 -6.82 16.92
N VAL A 320 8.40 -6.66 15.86
CA VAL A 320 8.56 -7.69 14.83
C VAL A 320 9.30 -8.91 15.38
N GLU A 321 10.28 -8.70 16.25
CA GLU A 321 10.98 -9.80 16.93
C GLU A 321 10.05 -10.55 17.90
N ASP A 322 9.17 -9.84 18.60
CA ASP A 322 8.12 -10.45 19.43
C ASP A 322 7.16 -11.30 18.60
N ALA A 323 6.79 -10.85 17.41
CA ALA A 323 5.98 -11.63 16.47
C ALA A 323 6.66 -12.93 16.05
N ILE A 324 7.96 -12.88 15.72
CA ILE A 324 8.75 -14.05 15.35
C ILE A 324 8.90 -15.01 16.53
N ARG A 325 9.05 -14.48 17.75
CA ARG A 325 9.06 -15.29 18.98
C ARG A 325 7.72 -15.98 19.19
N ALA A 326 6.60 -15.26 19.08
CA ALA A 326 5.25 -15.85 19.17
C ALA A 326 5.02 -16.93 18.11
N ALA A 327 5.61 -16.77 16.91
CA ALA A 327 5.60 -17.79 15.86
C ALA A 327 6.27 -19.10 16.32
N ARG A 328 7.40 -19.01 17.03
CA ARG A 328 8.21 -20.16 17.46
C ARG A 328 7.68 -20.81 18.74
N GLU A 329 7.34 -20.00 19.73
CA GLU A 329 6.99 -20.44 21.09
C GLU A 329 5.49 -20.62 21.28
N GLY A 330 4.68 -20.08 20.37
CA GLY A 330 3.24 -19.95 20.52
C GLY A 330 2.84 -18.66 21.25
N GLY A 331 1.53 -18.39 21.28
CA GLY A 331 0.97 -17.20 21.93
C GLY A 331 0.74 -16.02 20.97
N SER A 332 0.81 -14.80 21.50
CA SER A 332 0.54 -13.56 20.77
C SER A 332 1.53 -12.46 21.13
N ALA A 333 1.75 -11.54 20.20
CA ALA A 333 2.56 -10.36 20.36
C ALA A 333 1.80 -9.11 19.90
N ASP A 334 1.76 -8.08 20.74
CA ASP A 334 1.34 -6.74 20.34
C ASP A 334 2.39 -6.17 19.38
N LEU A 335 1.94 -5.73 18.22
CA LEU A 335 2.80 -5.15 17.21
C LEU A 335 2.89 -3.62 17.36
N GLY A 336 2.10 -3.01 18.24
CA GLY A 336 1.91 -1.57 18.29
C GLY A 336 1.01 -1.07 17.16
N GLY A 337 0.55 0.18 17.28
CA GLY A 337 -0.29 0.81 16.26
C GLY A 337 -1.65 0.14 16.04
N GLY A 338 -2.13 -0.65 17.01
CA GLY A 338 -3.40 -1.37 16.89
C GLY A 338 -3.31 -2.65 16.05
N PHE A 339 -2.17 -3.33 16.03
CA PHE A 339 -1.99 -4.62 15.34
C PHE A 339 -1.48 -5.70 16.29
N ILE A 340 -1.82 -6.95 16.01
CA ILE A 340 -1.41 -8.11 16.80
C ILE A 340 -0.93 -9.24 15.89
N ALA A 341 0.10 -9.96 16.32
CA ALA A 341 0.50 -11.24 15.76
C ALA A 341 0.08 -12.37 16.70
N ARG A 342 -0.47 -13.46 16.20
CA ARG A 342 -0.87 -14.63 17.01
C ARG A 342 -0.57 -15.94 16.30
N ARG A 343 -0.01 -16.90 17.03
CA ARG A 343 0.13 -18.28 16.55
C ARG A 343 -1.24 -18.95 16.46
N GLU A 344 -1.60 -19.44 15.27
CA GLU A 344 -2.80 -20.25 15.03
C GLU A 344 -2.43 -21.51 14.24
N GLY A 345 -2.32 -22.65 14.93
CA GLY A 345 -1.92 -23.90 14.30
C GLY A 345 -0.55 -23.76 13.64
N GLU A 346 -0.46 -24.00 12.33
CA GLU A 346 0.77 -23.89 11.53
C GLU A 346 1.09 -22.47 11.03
N TYR A 347 0.27 -21.47 11.35
CA TYR A 347 0.49 -20.09 10.90
C TYR A 347 0.74 -19.10 12.04
N LEU A 348 1.44 -18.01 11.71
CA LEU A 348 1.48 -16.76 12.45
C LEU A 348 0.53 -15.78 11.76
N VAL A 349 -0.55 -15.41 12.43
CA VAL A 349 -1.58 -14.52 11.88
C VAL A 349 -1.32 -13.10 12.34
N VAL A 350 -1.08 -12.19 11.39
CA VAL A 350 -1.02 -10.75 11.63
C VAL A 350 -2.34 -10.09 11.23
N ARG A 351 -2.87 -9.23 12.10
CA ARG A 351 -4.17 -8.57 11.93
C ARG A 351 -4.30 -7.30 12.81
N PRO A 352 -5.31 -6.44 12.58
CA PRO A 352 -5.68 -5.40 13.54
C PRO A 352 -6.03 -6.00 14.92
N SER A 353 -5.77 -5.24 15.99
CA SER A 353 -6.06 -5.63 17.38
C SER A 353 -7.56 -5.60 17.63
N VAL A 354 -8.25 -4.58 17.08
CA VAL A 354 -9.69 -4.44 17.07
C VAL A 354 -10.22 -4.89 15.72
N LEU A 355 -11.11 -5.88 15.75
CA LEU A 355 -11.83 -6.35 14.59
C LEU A 355 -13.25 -5.78 14.66
N SER A 356 -13.60 -4.85 13.78
CA SER A 356 -15.01 -4.56 13.53
C SER A 356 -15.59 -5.77 12.80
N VAL A 357 -16.73 -6.27 13.29
CA VAL A 357 -17.47 -7.31 12.56
C VAL A 357 -17.98 -6.65 11.28
N PRO A 358 -17.65 -7.17 10.09
CA PRO A 358 -18.14 -6.60 8.83
C PRO A 358 -19.67 -6.48 8.84
N GLU A 359 -20.19 -5.29 8.56
CA GLU A 359 -21.62 -5.06 8.54
C GLU A 359 -22.28 -5.85 7.40
N PRO A 360 -23.40 -6.55 7.65
CA PRO A 360 -24.15 -7.24 6.61
C PRO A 360 -24.70 -6.26 5.57
N THR A 361 -24.51 -6.56 4.28
CA THR A 361 -25.05 -5.76 3.18
C THR A 361 -26.15 -6.53 2.45
N ALA A 362 -27.37 -6.01 2.49
CA ALA A 362 -28.50 -6.59 1.78
C ALA A 362 -28.57 -6.09 0.32
N GLY A 363 -29.08 -6.94 -0.57
CA GLY A 363 -29.38 -6.58 -1.95
C GLY A 363 -30.14 -7.71 -2.64
N SER A 364 -30.20 -7.66 -3.97
CA SER A 364 -30.94 -8.64 -4.76
C SER A 364 -30.06 -9.29 -5.82
N ILE A 365 -30.34 -10.57 -6.07
CA ILE A 365 -29.73 -11.35 -7.13
C ILE A 365 -30.87 -11.95 -7.97
N PRO A 366 -30.87 -11.80 -9.31
CA PRO A 366 -29.89 -11.08 -10.14
C PRO A 366 -29.79 -9.59 -9.80
N GLY A 367 -28.60 -9.01 -10.01
CA GLY A 367 -28.24 -7.68 -9.52
C GLY A 367 -26.82 -7.66 -8.95
N ARG A 368 -26.45 -6.56 -8.28
CA ARG A 368 -25.12 -6.36 -7.68
C ARG A 368 -25.28 -5.99 -6.21
N ILE A 369 -24.52 -6.65 -5.34
CA ILE A 369 -24.46 -6.39 -3.90
C ILE A 369 -23.02 -5.99 -3.57
N GLU A 370 -22.81 -4.77 -3.12
CA GLU A 370 -21.49 -4.25 -2.74
C GLU A 370 -21.38 -4.20 -1.23
N SER A 371 -20.36 -4.86 -0.67
CA SER A 371 -20.07 -4.80 0.75
C SER A 371 -18.71 -4.15 0.97
N PRO A 372 -18.68 -2.82 1.22
CA PRO A 372 -17.45 -2.11 1.56
C PRO A 372 -16.76 -2.71 2.79
N SER A 373 -17.54 -3.16 3.77
CA SER A 373 -17.03 -3.78 5.01
C SER A 373 -16.30 -5.11 4.77
N LEU A 374 -16.63 -5.84 3.69
CA LEU A 374 -15.94 -7.06 3.26
C LEU A 374 -14.98 -6.82 2.08
N GLY A 375 -14.92 -5.59 1.54
CA GLY A 375 -14.08 -5.22 0.40
C GLY A 375 -14.42 -5.96 -0.90
N ILE A 376 -15.68 -6.39 -1.08
CA ILE A 376 -16.09 -7.19 -2.25
C ILE A 376 -17.47 -6.78 -2.79
N ALA A 377 -17.67 -7.00 -4.08
CA ALA A 377 -18.95 -6.95 -4.76
C ALA A 377 -19.32 -8.34 -5.29
N VAL A 378 -20.60 -8.70 -5.20
CA VAL A 378 -21.15 -9.92 -5.82
C VAL A 378 -22.17 -9.52 -6.86
N THR A 379 -21.94 -9.91 -8.10
CA THR A 379 -22.85 -9.68 -9.23
C THR A 379 -23.49 -10.99 -9.65
N GLY A 380 -24.81 -11.00 -9.83
CA GLY A 380 -25.58 -12.12 -10.32
C GLY A 380 -26.29 -11.79 -11.63
N GLU A 381 -26.11 -12.63 -12.64
CA GLU A 381 -26.71 -12.47 -13.98
C GLU A 381 -27.42 -13.76 -14.38
N ILE A 382 -28.64 -13.66 -14.94
CA ILE A 382 -29.28 -14.81 -15.60
C ILE A 382 -28.60 -15.01 -16.95
N VAL A 383 -28.16 -16.23 -17.20
CA VAL A 383 -27.52 -16.64 -18.45
C VAL A 383 -28.06 -18.00 -18.88
N ASP A 384 -27.95 -18.31 -20.17
CA ASP A 384 -28.17 -19.67 -20.67
C ASP A 384 -27.23 -20.63 -19.94
N ALA A 385 -27.76 -21.80 -19.56
CA ALA A 385 -26.96 -22.79 -18.86
C ALA A 385 -25.80 -23.25 -19.77
N PRO A 386 -24.53 -23.15 -19.32
CA PRO A 386 -23.41 -23.49 -20.17
C PRO A 386 -23.37 -25.01 -20.42
N GLU A 387 -22.87 -25.41 -21.60
CA GLU A 387 -22.64 -26.82 -21.91
C GLU A 387 -21.60 -27.45 -20.96
N THR A 388 -20.65 -26.64 -20.49
CA THR A 388 -19.62 -27.01 -19.51
C THR A 388 -19.58 -26.02 -18.35
N TRP A 389 -19.65 -26.54 -17.13
CA TRP A 389 -19.57 -25.74 -15.91
C TRP A 389 -18.10 -25.50 -15.56
N GLU A 390 -17.60 -24.31 -15.84
CA GLU A 390 -16.23 -23.94 -15.47
C GLU A 390 -16.12 -23.68 -13.96
N ASP A 391 -15.07 -24.24 -13.35
CA ASP A 391 -14.70 -24.01 -11.95
C ASP A 391 -13.68 -22.87 -11.88
N GLU A 392 -14.14 -21.66 -12.21
CA GLU A 392 -13.31 -20.46 -12.12
C GLU A 392 -13.28 -19.92 -10.67
N PRO A 393 -12.09 -19.55 -10.14
CA PRO A 393 -11.99 -18.92 -8.83
C PRO A 393 -12.85 -17.65 -8.75
N GLY A 394 -13.80 -17.64 -7.81
CA GLY A 394 -14.69 -16.49 -7.60
C GLY A 394 -15.99 -16.52 -8.41
N THR A 395 -16.23 -17.58 -9.18
CA THR A 395 -17.52 -17.80 -9.87
C THR A 395 -18.33 -18.87 -9.14
N ALA A 396 -19.66 -18.72 -9.14
CA ALA A 396 -20.59 -19.72 -8.63
C ALA A 396 -21.89 -19.71 -9.43
N TRP A 397 -22.65 -20.79 -9.34
CA TRP A 397 -23.88 -20.98 -10.12
C TRP A 397 -25.02 -21.39 -9.21
N ILE A 398 -26.15 -20.70 -9.31
CA ILE A 398 -27.38 -21.04 -8.58
C ILE A 398 -28.57 -21.19 -9.52
N ALA A 399 -29.55 -21.98 -9.11
CA ALA A 399 -30.76 -22.22 -9.89
C ALA A 399 -31.52 -20.92 -10.20
N PRO A 400 -32.10 -20.77 -11.42
CA PRO A 400 -32.77 -19.53 -11.83
C PRO A 400 -33.97 -19.18 -10.92
N GLY A 401 -34.69 -20.19 -10.42
CA GLY A 401 -35.79 -20.01 -9.46
C GLY A 401 -35.35 -19.61 -8.04
N LYS A 402 -34.06 -19.33 -7.81
CA LYS A 402 -33.51 -18.86 -6.53
C LYS A 402 -33.18 -17.37 -6.53
N ALA A 403 -33.60 -16.65 -7.56
CA ALA A 403 -33.61 -15.19 -7.56
C ALA A 403 -34.36 -14.64 -6.33
N GLY A 404 -33.89 -13.52 -5.78
CA GLY A 404 -34.52 -12.89 -4.63
C GLY A 404 -33.58 -11.99 -3.85
N ASN A 405 -33.89 -11.81 -2.57
CA ASN A 405 -33.10 -11.00 -1.66
C ASN A 405 -32.00 -11.83 -1.03
N PHE A 406 -30.81 -11.24 -0.97
CA PHE A 406 -29.63 -11.84 -0.37
C PHE A 406 -28.94 -10.82 0.53
N THR A 407 -28.20 -11.35 1.50
CA THR A 407 -27.33 -10.60 2.40
C THR A 407 -25.92 -11.13 2.24
N LEU A 408 -24.99 -10.23 1.96
CA LEU A 408 -23.56 -10.48 1.99
C LEU A 408 -23.03 -10.18 3.41
N ARG A 409 -22.47 -11.18 4.08
CA ARG A 409 -22.08 -11.08 5.51
C ARG A 409 -21.02 -12.10 5.90
N THR A 410 -20.60 -12.07 7.16
CA THR A 410 -19.80 -13.11 7.80
C THR A 410 -20.64 -14.29 8.32
N PRO A 411 -20.01 -15.44 8.65
CA PRO A 411 -20.69 -16.60 9.22
C PRO A 411 -21.24 -16.30 10.61
N ARG A 412 -22.42 -16.83 10.92
CA ARG A 412 -23.00 -16.74 12.28
C ARG A 412 -22.54 -17.91 13.14
N GLU A 413 -22.44 -17.69 14.46
CA GLU A 413 -22.09 -18.77 15.38
C GLU A 413 -23.11 -19.92 15.31
N GLY A 414 -22.62 -21.15 15.25
CA GLY A 414 -23.46 -22.35 15.11
C GLY A 414 -24.16 -22.50 13.75
N GLU A 415 -23.90 -21.62 12.78
CA GLU A 415 -24.51 -21.67 11.46
C GLU A 415 -24.16 -22.97 10.73
N ARG A 416 -25.13 -23.52 9.99
CA ARG A 416 -24.99 -24.75 9.23
C ARG A 416 -25.42 -24.52 7.79
N PHE A 417 -24.82 -25.28 6.88
CA PHE A 417 -25.23 -25.32 5.48
C PHE A 417 -25.02 -26.72 4.89
N SER A 418 -25.53 -26.95 3.69
CA SER A 418 -25.42 -28.22 2.97
C SER A 418 -24.50 -28.02 1.75
N PRO A 419 -23.19 -28.30 1.82
CA PRO A 419 -22.28 -28.06 0.71
C PRO A 419 -22.63 -28.93 -0.51
N LEU A 420 -22.71 -28.33 -1.71
CA LEU A 420 -22.99 -29.06 -2.94
C LEU A 420 -21.98 -30.21 -3.17
N GLY A 421 -22.49 -31.40 -3.46
CA GLY A 421 -21.69 -32.62 -3.65
C GLY A 421 -21.30 -33.35 -2.36
N MET A 422 -21.66 -32.85 -1.19
CA MET A 422 -21.49 -33.54 0.10
C MET A 422 -22.84 -34.04 0.64
N LYS A 423 -22.83 -35.11 1.44
CA LYS A 423 -24.05 -35.65 2.05
C LYS A 423 -24.44 -34.86 3.29
N GLY A 424 -25.64 -34.28 3.27
CA GLY A 424 -26.28 -33.65 4.43
C GLY A 424 -25.75 -32.25 4.79
N SER A 425 -26.26 -31.73 5.91
CA SER A 425 -25.87 -30.43 6.46
C SER A 425 -24.74 -30.59 7.48
N LYS A 426 -23.78 -29.66 7.48
CA LYS A 426 -22.69 -29.59 8.48
C LYS A 426 -22.51 -28.18 9.04
N PRO A 427 -21.87 -28.03 10.22
CA PRO A 427 -21.47 -26.72 10.72
C PRO A 427 -20.59 -26.00 9.71
N LEU A 428 -20.89 -24.73 9.45
CA LEU A 428 -20.11 -23.91 8.54
C LEU A 428 -18.68 -23.71 9.07
N ALA A 429 -18.52 -23.57 10.39
CA ALA A 429 -17.21 -23.50 11.04
C ALA A 429 -16.33 -24.74 10.77
N ASP A 430 -16.92 -25.94 10.80
CA ASP A 430 -16.21 -27.20 10.52
C ASP A 430 -15.85 -27.30 9.04
N PHE A 431 -16.77 -26.92 8.14
CA PHE A 431 -16.49 -26.88 6.71
C PHE A 431 -15.31 -25.95 6.38
N LEU A 432 -15.29 -24.74 6.94
CA LEU A 432 -14.20 -23.79 6.70
C LEU A 432 -12.88 -24.28 7.33
N ALA A 433 -12.95 -24.98 8.47
CA ALA A 433 -11.78 -25.58 9.10
C ALA A 433 -11.18 -26.71 8.24
N GLU A 434 -12.02 -27.60 7.71
CA GLU A 434 -11.60 -28.67 6.79
C GLU A 434 -11.06 -28.12 5.47
N ALA A 435 -11.55 -26.96 5.03
CA ALA A 435 -11.00 -26.22 3.89
C ALA A 435 -9.65 -25.52 4.19
N GLY A 436 -9.04 -25.80 5.35
CA GLY A 436 -7.73 -25.27 5.74
C GLY A 436 -7.73 -23.82 6.19
N MET A 437 -8.89 -23.23 6.51
CA MET A 437 -8.95 -21.81 6.90
C MET A 437 -8.51 -21.58 8.35
N LEU A 438 -7.76 -20.50 8.54
CA LEU A 438 -7.39 -19.99 9.86
C LEU A 438 -8.60 -19.60 10.69
N ARG A 439 -8.52 -19.64 12.02
CA ARG A 439 -9.68 -19.34 12.88
C ARG A 439 -10.19 -17.93 12.60
N THR A 440 -9.28 -16.95 12.55
CA THR A 440 -9.64 -15.57 12.20
C THR A 440 -10.26 -15.47 10.80
N ALA A 441 -9.75 -16.24 9.82
CA ALA A 441 -10.30 -16.26 8.47
C ALA A 441 -11.70 -16.89 8.41
N ARG A 442 -12.00 -17.86 9.30
CA ARG A 442 -13.33 -18.48 9.40
C ARG A 442 -14.37 -17.51 9.91
N GLU A 443 -14.01 -16.71 10.92
CA GLU A 443 -14.92 -15.70 11.50
C GLU A 443 -15.34 -14.65 10.45
N TRP A 444 -14.52 -14.44 9.42
CA TRP A 444 -14.70 -13.40 8.41
C TRP A 444 -14.91 -13.94 7.00
N ALA A 445 -15.16 -15.25 6.85
CA ALA A 445 -15.38 -15.83 5.54
C ALA A 445 -16.61 -15.18 4.88
N PRO A 446 -16.50 -14.57 3.69
CA PRO A 446 -17.64 -13.95 3.06
C PRO A 446 -18.67 -14.99 2.66
N VAL A 447 -19.92 -14.76 3.07
CA VAL A 447 -21.06 -15.64 2.83
C VAL A 447 -22.17 -14.84 2.18
N LEU A 448 -22.68 -15.37 1.07
CA LEU A 448 -23.93 -14.92 0.46
C LEU A 448 -25.07 -15.77 1.04
N ALA A 449 -25.97 -15.15 1.77
CA ALA A 449 -27.13 -15.80 2.38
C ALA A 449 -28.42 -15.29 1.75
N SER A 450 -29.36 -16.17 1.43
CA SER A 450 -30.68 -15.80 0.92
C SER A 450 -31.61 -15.44 2.08
N GLU A 451 -32.34 -14.33 1.95
CA GLU A 451 -33.35 -13.87 2.90
C GLU A 451 -34.74 -14.29 2.39
N GLY A 452 -35.10 -15.57 2.64
CA GLY A 452 -36.44 -16.10 2.34
C GLY A 452 -37.46 -15.83 3.46
N SER A 453 -38.73 -16.15 3.21
CA SER A 453 -39.89 -15.89 4.09
C SER A 453 -39.93 -16.69 5.41
N GLY A 454 -38.79 -17.18 5.91
CA GLY A 454 -38.71 -17.96 7.16
C GLY A 454 -37.37 -17.85 7.88
N ARG A 455 -36.25 -18.22 7.24
CA ARG A 455 -34.90 -18.13 7.80
C ARG A 455 -33.87 -17.79 6.72
N SER A 456 -32.86 -16.99 7.10
CA SER A 456 -31.66 -16.72 6.31
C SER A 456 -30.89 -18.02 6.10
N GLU A 457 -30.63 -18.38 4.84
CA GLU A 457 -29.95 -19.62 4.47
C GLU A 457 -28.70 -19.33 3.63
N VAL A 458 -27.58 -19.97 3.98
CA VAL A 458 -26.33 -19.84 3.22
C VAL A 458 -26.50 -20.41 1.82
N ALA A 459 -26.42 -19.54 0.82
CA ALA A 459 -26.46 -19.90 -0.60
C ALA A 459 -25.07 -20.22 -1.14
N TRP A 460 -24.08 -19.42 -0.76
CA TRP A 460 -22.70 -19.57 -1.23
C TRP A 460 -21.70 -19.12 -0.17
N VAL A 461 -20.76 -20.00 0.16
CA VAL A 461 -19.52 -19.62 0.85
C VAL A 461 -18.55 -19.14 -0.23
N ILE A 462 -18.32 -17.83 -0.28
CA ILE A 462 -17.68 -17.17 -1.43
C ILE A 462 -16.27 -17.69 -1.66
N GLY A 463 -15.94 -17.96 -2.93
CA GLY A 463 -14.67 -18.56 -3.33
C GLY A 463 -14.48 -20.01 -2.86
N ARG A 464 -15.55 -20.66 -2.38
CA ARG A 464 -15.53 -22.06 -1.92
C ARG A 464 -16.68 -22.86 -2.52
N ARG A 465 -17.86 -22.86 -1.90
CA ARG A 465 -18.89 -23.86 -2.22
C ARG A 465 -20.30 -23.29 -2.13
N VAL A 466 -21.10 -23.62 -3.13
CA VAL A 466 -22.55 -23.36 -3.17
C VAL A 466 -23.27 -24.38 -2.30
N SER A 467 -24.41 -23.99 -1.73
CA SER A 467 -25.30 -24.88 -1.01
C SER A 467 -26.11 -25.76 -1.96
N SER A 468 -26.31 -27.03 -1.63
CA SER A 468 -27.10 -27.97 -2.42
C SER A 468 -28.55 -27.52 -2.61
N HIS A 469 -29.08 -26.68 -1.71
CA HIS A 469 -30.44 -26.13 -1.85
C HIS A 469 -30.55 -25.04 -2.92
N PHE A 470 -29.42 -24.55 -3.43
CA PHE A 470 -29.31 -23.55 -4.50
C PHE A 470 -28.74 -24.14 -5.79
N ALA A 471 -28.45 -25.44 -5.81
CA ALA A 471 -27.84 -26.12 -6.96
C ALA A 471 -28.69 -26.00 -8.22
N VAL A 472 -28.04 -25.77 -9.36
CA VAL A 472 -28.70 -25.78 -10.66
C VAL A 472 -29.19 -27.20 -10.98
N PRO A 473 -30.48 -27.41 -11.30
CA PRO A 473 -30.97 -28.72 -11.72
C PRO A 473 -30.31 -29.20 -13.01
N ILE A 474 -30.11 -30.51 -13.13
CA ILE A 474 -29.62 -31.11 -14.38
C ILE A 474 -30.60 -30.81 -15.50
N GLY A 475 -30.10 -30.26 -16.61
CA GLY A 475 -30.92 -29.90 -17.78
C GLY A 475 -31.72 -28.61 -17.65
N ALA A 476 -31.44 -27.77 -16.63
CA ALA A 476 -32.02 -26.43 -16.58
C ALA A 476 -31.56 -25.61 -17.80
N PRO A 477 -32.47 -24.86 -18.48
CA PRO A 477 -32.11 -24.06 -19.66
C PRO A 477 -31.32 -22.80 -19.30
N GLU A 478 -31.47 -22.33 -18.05
CA GLU A 478 -30.86 -21.10 -17.55
C GLU A 478 -30.25 -21.34 -16.16
N ALA A 479 -29.29 -20.50 -15.79
CA ALA A 479 -28.73 -20.42 -14.45
C ALA A 479 -28.46 -18.95 -14.08
N ILE A 480 -28.37 -18.68 -12.78
CA ILE A 480 -27.82 -17.40 -12.31
C ILE A 480 -26.33 -17.62 -12.07
N ARG A 481 -25.50 -16.92 -12.85
CA ARG A 481 -24.05 -16.84 -12.66
C ARG A 481 -23.74 -15.76 -11.64
N LEU A 482 -23.11 -16.16 -10.55
CA LEU A 482 -22.56 -15.27 -9.52
C LEU A 482 -21.06 -15.05 -9.77
N ARG A 483 -20.60 -13.81 -9.68
CA ARG A 483 -19.19 -13.44 -9.72
C ARG A 483 -18.84 -12.54 -8.53
N VAL A 484 -17.76 -12.85 -7.83
CA VAL A 484 -17.19 -11.96 -6.80
C VAL A 484 -16.03 -11.16 -7.38
N GLU A 485 -16.03 -9.87 -7.09
CA GLU A 485 -14.98 -8.93 -7.48
C GLU A 485 -14.48 -8.21 -6.23
N PRO A 486 -13.16 -7.96 -6.08
CA PRO A 486 -12.69 -7.06 -5.04
C PRO A 486 -13.20 -5.64 -5.33
N LEU A 487 -13.68 -4.96 -4.29
CA LEU A 487 -13.81 -3.51 -4.35
C LEU A 487 -12.38 -2.97 -4.27
N VAL A 488 -11.86 -2.49 -5.41
CA VAL A 488 -10.59 -1.78 -5.41
C VAL A 488 -10.79 -0.57 -4.51
N GLY A 489 -10.07 -0.52 -3.39
CA GLY A 489 -10.17 0.58 -2.44
C GLY A 489 -9.90 1.90 -3.15
N GLU A 490 -10.84 2.83 -2.98
CA GLU A 490 -10.59 4.27 -3.12
C GLU A 490 -9.50 4.74 -2.14
#